data_AF-A0A3D6CX83-F1
#
_entry.id   AF-A0A3D6CX83-F1
#
_cell.length_a   1.000
_cell.length_b   1.000
_cell.length_c   1.000
_cell.angle_alpha   90.00
_cell.angle_beta   90.00
_cell.angle_gamma   90.00
#
_symmetry.space_group_name_H-M   'P 1'
#
loop_
_entity.id
_entity.type
_entity.pdbx_description
1 polymer ?
#
loop_
_entity_poly.entity_id
_entity_poly.type
_entity_poly.pdbx_seq_one_letter_code
_entity_poly.pdbx_strand_id
1 'polypeptide(L)'
;MKYLFTVAFILCSFLVPAKAQQPNIVFFFTDDQTTSTLGCYGNNVVKTPNIDGLASRGTRFSNAFVSHSICWVSRTTILTGLTGRGYGTSGAPDLARPDAVETLYSDLLREQGYRTGYFGKWHAKMPKGYAPKEHFDVFEAIGRNPFYKKLPDGTLRHETELIVDRGIDFIRQQPKDKPFALNLWFNACHAEDSDRRPGIGHFPWPRAVDGMYEEIEMDPPRLNDPAIFNDQPEFLKTTINRERFFWRWNTDAKYQANMRAYYRMVSGIDGAIGRFMEALDEAGVAE
;
A
#
# COMPACT_ATOMS: atom_id res chain seq x y z
N MET A 1 -3.49 -18.80 81.07
CA MET A 1 -2.85 -18.42 79.79
C MET A 1 -3.89 -18.54 78.69
N LYS A 2 -4.43 -17.42 78.20
CA LYS A 2 -5.35 -17.38 77.05
C LYS A 2 -4.55 -16.88 75.85
N TYR A 3 -4.32 -17.74 74.86
CA TYR A 3 -3.64 -17.37 73.63
C TYR A 3 -4.66 -16.81 72.64
N LEU A 4 -4.54 -15.51 72.33
CA LEU A 4 -5.29 -14.84 71.28
C LEU A 4 -4.58 -15.13 69.95
N PHE A 5 -5.22 -15.87 69.05
CA PHE A 5 -4.74 -16.03 67.68
C PHE A 5 -5.27 -14.87 66.83
N THR A 6 -4.41 -13.92 66.49
CA THR A 6 -4.70 -12.87 65.52
C THR A 6 -4.52 -13.44 64.12
N VAL A 7 -5.62 -13.68 63.41
CA VAL A 7 -5.60 -14.06 62.00
C VAL A 7 -5.32 -12.80 61.18
N ALA A 8 -4.11 -12.69 60.64
CA ALA A 8 -3.74 -11.64 59.69
C ALA A 8 -4.39 -11.96 58.32
N PHE A 9 -5.41 -11.19 57.96
CA PHE A 9 -5.95 -11.19 56.60
C PHE A 9 -4.91 -10.56 55.66
N ILE A 10 -4.15 -11.39 54.96
CA ILE A 10 -3.32 -10.94 53.83
C ILE A 10 -4.30 -10.60 52.70
N LEU A 11 -4.55 -9.32 52.48
CA LEU A 11 -5.19 -8.83 51.26
C LEU A 11 -4.24 -9.14 50.09
N CYS A 12 -4.46 -10.27 49.42
CA CYS A 12 -3.92 -10.47 48.07
C CYS A 12 -4.66 -9.49 47.15
N SER A 13 -4.04 -8.33 46.89
CA SER A 13 -4.45 -7.46 45.80
C SER A 13 -4.33 -8.26 44.51
N PHE A 14 -5.46 -8.69 43.96
CA PHE A 14 -5.53 -9.19 42.60
C PHE A 14 -5.10 -8.05 41.68
N LEU A 15 -3.85 -8.11 41.19
CA LEU A 15 -3.41 -7.28 40.08
C LEU A 15 -4.30 -7.63 38.89
N VAL A 16 -5.31 -6.79 38.64
CA VAL A 16 -6.07 -6.83 37.39
C VAL A 16 -5.02 -6.61 36.30
N PRO A 17 -4.80 -7.57 35.38
CA PRO A 17 -3.88 -7.36 34.28
C PRO A 17 -4.36 -6.11 33.54
N ALA A 18 -3.47 -5.12 33.39
CA ALA A 18 -3.77 -3.96 32.58
C ALA A 18 -4.24 -4.47 31.22
N LYS A 19 -5.46 -4.10 30.80
CA LYS A 19 -6.00 -4.47 29.50
C LYS A 19 -4.93 -4.10 28.48
N ALA A 20 -4.35 -5.09 27.81
CA ALA A 20 -3.32 -4.84 26.79
C ALA A 20 -3.91 -3.82 25.81
N GLN A 21 -3.24 -2.67 25.68
CA GLN A 21 -3.73 -1.59 24.85
C GLN A 21 -3.80 -2.09 23.41
N GLN A 22 -4.97 -1.95 22.79
CA GLN A 22 -5.14 -2.32 21.39
C GLN A 22 -4.20 -1.44 20.55
N PRO A 23 -3.37 -2.01 19.66
CA PRO A 23 -2.42 -1.24 18.88
C PRO A 23 -3.14 -0.45 17.79
N ASN A 24 -2.53 0.64 17.35
CA ASN A 24 -2.92 1.30 16.11
C ASN A 24 -2.44 0.48 14.90
N ILE A 25 -3.23 0.43 13.84
CA ILE A 25 -2.94 -0.33 12.63
C ILE A 25 -2.84 0.64 11.46
N VAL A 26 -1.71 0.63 10.77
CA VAL A 26 -1.51 1.37 9.52
C VAL A 26 -1.19 0.37 8.43
N PHE A 27 -1.96 0.41 7.35
CA PHE A 27 -1.75 -0.44 6.20
C PHE A 27 -1.38 0.40 4.97
N PHE A 28 -0.07 0.47 4.72
CA PHE A 28 0.47 0.97 3.47
C PHE A 28 0.33 -0.09 2.38
N PHE A 29 -0.29 0.28 1.25
CA PHE A 29 -0.44 -0.65 0.14
C PHE A 29 -0.10 0.02 -1.19
N THR A 30 0.97 -0.44 -1.84
CA THR A 30 1.47 0.10 -3.11
C THR A 30 0.90 -0.67 -4.30
N ASP A 31 0.90 -0.04 -5.48
CA ASP A 31 0.38 -0.66 -6.70
C ASP A 31 1.52 -0.97 -7.69
N ASP A 32 1.49 -2.16 -8.30
CA ASP A 32 2.51 -2.65 -9.24
C ASP A 32 3.96 -2.52 -8.74
N GLN A 33 4.20 -2.64 -7.43
CA GLN A 33 5.55 -2.60 -6.85
C GLN A 33 6.14 -4.01 -6.75
N THR A 34 7.34 -4.21 -7.30
CA THR A 34 8.09 -5.46 -7.17
C THR A 34 9.06 -5.41 -6.00
N THR A 35 9.29 -6.55 -5.33
CA THR A 35 10.28 -6.68 -4.24
C THR A 35 11.69 -6.31 -4.71
N SER A 36 12.00 -6.48 -5.99
CA SER A 36 13.29 -6.09 -6.58
C SER A 36 13.51 -4.57 -6.63
N THR A 37 12.58 -3.75 -6.12
CA THR A 37 12.71 -2.29 -5.99
C THR A 37 12.79 -1.79 -4.56
N LEU A 38 13.22 -2.65 -3.63
CA LEU A 38 13.41 -2.27 -2.23
C LEU A 38 14.82 -2.62 -1.76
N GLY A 39 15.43 -1.73 -0.97
CA GLY A 39 16.77 -1.96 -0.40
C GLY A 39 16.81 -3.17 0.52
N CYS A 40 15.79 -3.35 1.36
CA CYS A 40 15.65 -4.50 2.26
C CYS A 40 15.44 -5.86 1.53
N TYR A 41 15.25 -5.85 0.22
CA TYR A 41 15.23 -7.04 -0.64
C TYR A 41 16.46 -7.17 -1.54
N GLY A 42 17.49 -6.33 -1.33
CA GLY A 42 18.80 -6.43 -1.98
C GLY A 42 19.02 -5.48 -3.16
N ASN A 43 18.12 -4.52 -3.42
CA ASN A 43 18.37 -3.50 -4.43
C ASN A 43 19.29 -2.39 -3.88
N ASN A 44 20.50 -2.27 -4.42
CA ASN A 44 21.50 -1.31 -3.93
C ASN A 44 21.37 0.10 -4.56
N VAL A 45 20.52 0.26 -5.57
CA VAL A 45 20.34 1.50 -6.31
C VAL A 45 19.22 2.35 -5.70
N VAL A 46 18.02 1.78 -5.61
CA VAL A 46 16.82 2.46 -5.11
C VAL A 46 16.98 2.84 -3.64
N LYS A 47 16.51 4.03 -3.27
CA LYS A 47 16.59 4.54 -1.90
C LYS A 47 15.22 4.40 -1.23
N THR A 48 15.14 3.46 -0.29
CA THR A 48 13.95 3.20 0.51
C THR A 48 14.24 3.11 2.02
N PRO A 49 14.94 4.10 2.61
CA PRO A 49 15.39 4.00 4.00
C PRO A 49 14.24 3.85 5.02
N ASN A 50 13.05 4.39 4.75
CA ASN A 50 11.92 4.30 5.67
C ASN A 50 11.32 2.89 5.68
N ILE A 51 11.07 2.31 4.50
CA ILE A 51 10.59 0.94 4.34
C ILE A 51 11.64 -0.05 4.84
N ASP A 52 12.92 0.20 4.56
CA ASP A 52 14.02 -0.64 5.05
C ASP A 52 14.14 -0.56 6.58
N GLY A 53 13.92 0.62 7.15
CA GLY A 53 13.80 0.85 8.59
C GLY A 53 12.68 0.02 9.21
N LEU A 54 11.49 0.04 8.61
CA LEU A 54 10.36 -0.81 9.04
C LEU A 54 10.71 -2.29 8.97
N ALA A 55 11.35 -2.74 7.88
CA ALA A 55 11.77 -4.13 7.72
C ALA A 55 12.82 -4.55 8.77
N SER A 56 13.73 -3.66 9.17
CA SER A 56 14.78 -3.95 10.15
C SER A 56 14.28 -4.01 11.60
N ARG A 57 13.21 -3.27 11.94
CA ARG A 57 12.59 -3.27 13.26
C ARG A 57 11.37 -4.20 13.37
N GLY A 58 10.91 -4.74 12.24
CA GLY A 58 9.74 -5.60 12.14
C GLY A 58 10.07 -6.98 11.57
N THR A 59 9.08 -7.58 10.93
CA THR A 59 9.21 -8.85 10.22
C THR A 59 9.07 -8.63 8.72
N ARG A 60 10.07 -9.05 7.94
CA ARG A 60 10.02 -9.03 6.48
C ARG A 60 9.78 -10.43 5.93
N PHE A 61 8.74 -10.60 5.13
CA PHE A 61 8.39 -11.88 4.51
C PHE A 61 9.09 -12.02 3.15
N SER A 62 10.03 -12.97 3.05
CA SER A 62 10.71 -13.27 1.78
C SER A 62 9.82 -13.99 0.76
N ASN A 63 8.76 -14.65 1.24
CA ASN A 63 7.85 -15.48 0.45
C ASN A 63 6.39 -15.03 0.68
N ALA A 64 6.06 -13.81 0.23
CA ALA A 64 4.70 -13.29 0.22
C ALA A 64 4.16 -13.29 -1.21
N PHE A 65 3.00 -13.92 -1.43
CA PHE A 65 2.41 -14.10 -2.76
C PHE A 65 1.02 -13.48 -2.80
N VAL A 66 0.71 -12.79 -3.90
CA VAL A 66 -0.67 -12.41 -4.23
C VAL A 66 -1.42 -13.62 -4.77
N SER A 67 -2.72 -13.71 -4.47
CA SER A 67 -3.59 -14.78 -4.98
C SER A 67 -3.79 -14.68 -6.50
N HIS A 68 -3.71 -13.46 -7.04
CA HIS A 68 -3.87 -13.17 -8.45
C HIS A 68 -3.15 -11.87 -8.81
N SER A 69 -2.35 -11.86 -9.87
CA SER A 69 -1.50 -10.73 -10.28
C SER A 69 -2.28 -9.64 -11.04
N ILE A 70 -3.39 -9.16 -10.46
CA ILE A 70 -4.25 -8.09 -10.99
C ILE A 70 -4.70 -7.19 -9.83
N CYS A 71 -4.53 -5.88 -9.97
CA CYS A 71 -4.75 -4.92 -8.89
C CYS A 71 -6.16 -4.99 -8.27
N TRP A 72 -7.24 -5.03 -9.07
CA TRP A 72 -8.61 -5.08 -8.51
C TRP A 72 -8.92 -6.40 -7.81
N VAL A 73 -8.38 -7.52 -8.30
CA VAL A 73 -8.55 -8.84 -7.65
C VAL A 73 -7.80 -8.90 -6.32
N SER A 74 -6.57 -8.40 -6.29
CA SER A 74 -5.76 -8.31 -5.07
C SER A 74 -6.41 -7.42 -4.02
N ARG A 75 -6.96 -6.27 -4.43
CA ARG A 75 -7.67 -5.33 -3.53
C ARG A 75 -8.93 -5.95 -2.94
N THR A 76 -9.77 -6.60 -3.76
CA THR A 76 -10.94 -7.35 -3.26
C THR A 76 -10.52 -8.48 -2.32
N THR A 77 -9.43 -9.21 -2.65
CA THR A 77 -8.91 -10.29 -1.79
C THR A 77 -8.52 -9.78 -0.40
N ILE A 78 -7.82 -8.65 -0.34
CA ILE A 78 -7.41 -8.02 0.91
C ILE A 78 -8.61 -7.55 1.73
N LEU A 79 -9.60 -6.90 1.10
CA LEU A 79 -10.78 -6.36 1.80
C LEU A 79 -11.65 -7.46 2.40
N THR A 80 -11.84 -8.57 1.66
CA THR A 80 -12.76 -9.66 2.01
C THR A 80 -12.09 -10.80 2.78
N GLY A 81 -10.76 -10.94 2.69
CA GLY A 81 -10.05 -12.14 3.13
C GLY A 81 -10.26 -13.37 2.25
N LEU A 82 -10.94 -13.23 1.10
CA LEU A 82 -11.29 -14.32 0.19
C LEU A 82 -10.48 -14.24 -1.11
N THR A 83 -10.12 -15.38 -1.69
CA THR A 83 -9.57 -15.40 -3.06
C THR A 83 -10.65 -15.06 -4.08
N GLY A 84 -10.28 -14.75 -5.33
CA GLY A 84 -11.25 -14.53 -6.43
C GLY A 84 -12.26 -15.65 -6.63
N ARG A 85 -11.85 -16.91 -6.38
CA ARG A 85 -12.76 -18.07 -6.38
C ARG A 85 -13.75 -18.05 -5.22
N GLY A 86 -13.37 -17.46 -4.09
CA GLY A 86 -14.19 -17.36 -2.88
C GLY A 86 -15.20 -16.21 -2.94
N TYR A 87 -14.80 -15.03 -3.41
CA TYR A 87 -15.70 -13.87 -3.46
C TYR A 87 -16.50 -13.77 -4.77
N GLY A 88 -16.02 -14.37 -5.86
CA GLY A 88 -16.58 -14.23 -7.21
C GLY A 88 -17.48 -15.38 -7.65
N THR A 89 -17.85 -15.41 -8.94
CA THR A 89 -18.54 -16.57 -9.55
C THR A 89 -17.78 -17.07 -10.76
N SER A 90 -18.09 -18.28 -11.25
CA SER A 90 -17.46 -18.81 -12.47
C SER A 90 -17.64 -17.91 -13.70
N GLY A 91 -18.77 -17.19 -13.80
CA GLY A 91 -19.05 -16.24 -14.89
C GLY A 91 -18.53 -14.83 -14.66
N ALA A 92 -18.16 -14.49 -13.41
CA ALA A 92 -17.62 -13.19 -13.03
C ALA A 92 -16.62 -13.36 -11.86
N PRO A 93 -15.43 -13.95 -12.12
CA PRO A 93 -14.48 -14.32 -11.07
C PRO A 93 -13.81 -13.10 -10.41
N ASP A 94 -13.85 -11.95 -11.09
CA ASP A 94 -13.24 -10.71 -10.64
C ASP A 94 -14.22 -9.78 -9.94
N LEU A 95 -15.53 -10.10 -9.92
CA LEU A 95 -16.58 -9.26 -9.33
C LEU A 95 -17.06 -9.90 -8.03
N ALA A 96 -17.00 -9.16 -6.93
CA ALA A 96 -17.53 -9.63 -5.67
C ALA A 96 -19.06 -9.82 -5.72
N ARG A 97 -19.52 -10.95 -5.16
CA ARG A 97 -20.94 -11.16 -4.88
C ARG A 97 -21.37 -10.34 -3.66
N PRO A 98 -22.66 -9.96 -3.55
CA PRO A 98 -23.16 -9.22 -2.39
C PRO A 98 -22.83 -9.86 -1.02
N ASP A 99 -23.00 -11.18 -0.89
CA ASP A 99 -22.71 -11.93 0.34
C ASP A 99 -21.22 -11.89 0.73
N ALA A 100 -20.32 -11.80 -0.26
CA ALA A 100 -18.87 -11.82 -0.03
C ALA A 100 -18.30 -10.49 0.49
N VAL A 101 -19.11 -9.42 0.45
CA VAL A 101 -18.70 -8.06 0.86
C VAL A 101 -19.67 -7.44 1.87
N GLU A 102 -20.58 -8.23 2.42
CA GLU A 102 -21.47 -7.80 3.51
C GLU A 102 -20.66 -7.35 4.73
N THR A 103 -19.55 -8.04 5.00
CA THR A 103 -18.60 -7.69 6.05
C THR A 103 -17.18 -7.68 5.47
N LEU A 104 -16.47 -6.57 5.67
CA LEU A 104 -15.05 -6.45 5.39
C LEU A 104 -14.23 -6.53 6.67
N TYR A 105 -12.91 -6.73 6.57
CA TYR A 105 -12.05 -6.69 7.76
C TYR A 105 -12.12 -5.34 8.50
N SER A 106 -12.44 -4.25 7.79
CA SER A 106 -12.62 -2.93 8.40
C SER A 106 -13.86 -2.85 9.30
N ASP A 107 -14.96 -3.53 8.93
CA ASP A 107 -16.13 -3.64 9.80
C ASP A 107 -15.80 -4.35 11.10
N LEU A 108 -15.09 -5.47 10.99
CA LEU A 108 -14.66 -6.26 12.15
C LEU A 108 -13.80 -5.41 13.09
N LEU A 109 -12.85 -4.63 12.56
CA LEU A 109 -12.04 -3.72 13.37
C LEU A 109 -12.89 -2.62 14.03
N ARG A 110 -13.83 -2.04 13.28
CA ARG A 110 -14.75 -1.01 13.79
C ARG A 110 -15.62 -1.54 14.93
N GLU A 111 -16.14 -2.75 14.80
CA GLU A 111 -16.88 -3.46 15.87
C GLU A 111 -16.03 -3.70 17.11
N GLN A 112 -14.71 -3.92 16.95
CA GLN A 112 -13.76 -4.04 18.06
C GLN A 112 -13.29 -2.70 18.64
N GLY A 113 -13.93 -1.60 18.25
CA GLY A 113 -13.67 -0.28 18.82
C GLY A 113 -12.57 0.51 18.11
N TYR A 114 -12.15 0.11 16.91
CA TYR A 114 -11.23 0.93 16.11
C TYR A 114 -11.96 2.09 15.43
N ARG A 115 -11.27 3.23 15.25
CA ARG A 115 -11.65 4.24 14.26
C ARG A 115 -11.02 3.86 12.92
N THR A 116 -11.83 3.67 11.90
CA THR A 116 -11.40 3.16 10.60
C THR A 116 -11.25 4.28 9.57
N GLY A 117 -10.15 4.27 8.83
CA GLY A 117 -9.85 5.26 7.80
C GLY A 117 -9.38 4.61 6.51
N TYR A 118 -9.71 5.24 5.37
CA TYR A 118 -9.26 4.81 4.06
C TYR A 118 -8.96 6.01 3.15
N PHE A 119 -7.73 6.04 2.62
CA PHE A 119 -7.29 7.02 1.63
C PHE A 119 -6.55 6.35 0.48
N GLY A 120 -6.95 6.68 -0.76
CA GLY A 120 -6.23 6.25 -1.96
C GLY A 120 -7.02 5.36 -2.91
N LYS A 121 -6.32 4.43 -3.58
CA LYS A 121 -6.85 3.67 -4.72
C LYS A 121 -7.78 2.55 -4.28
N TRP A 122 -9.09 2.77 -4.33
CA TRP A 122 -10.09 1.72 -4.04
C TRP A 122 -9.99 0.54 -5.00
N HIS A 123 -10.32 0.78 -6.28
CA HIS A 123 -10.24 -0.13 -7.43
C HIS A 123 -10.65 -1.60 -7.20
N ALA A 124 -11.44 -1.93 -6.19
CA ALA A 124 -12.05 -3.24 -6.00
C ALA A 124 -13.36 -3.31 -6.80
N LYS A 125 -13.59 -4.42 -7.51
CA LYS A 125 -14.82 -4.63 -8.28
C LYS A 125 -15.92 -5.15 -7.35
N MET A 126 -16.80 -4.23 -6.97
CA MET A 126 -17.88 -4.47 -6.02
C MET A 126 -19.25 -4.61 -6.72
N PRO A 127 -20.23 -5.28 -6.10
CA PRO A 127 -21.56 -5.42 -6.67
C PRO A 127 -22.25 -4.07 -6.87
N LYS A 128 -23.27 -4.04 -7.74
CA LYS A 128 -24.05 -2.82 -8.00
C LYS A 128 -24.67 -2.30 -6.71
N GLY A 129 -24.55 -0.99 -6.48
CA GLY A 129 -25.10 -0.33 -5.30
C GLY A 129 -24.19 -0.37 -4.06
N TYR A 130 -23.04 -1.03 -4.14
CA TYR A 130 -22.06 -1.06 -3.05
C TYR A 130 -21.49 0.33 -2.75
N ALA A 131 -21.45 0.71 -1.48
CA ALA A 131 -20.97 2.01 -1.01
C ALA A 131 -19.79 1.83 -0.05
N PRO A 132 -18.53 2.00 -0.51
CA PRO A 132 -17.35 1.81 0.33
C PRO A 132 -17.33 2.66 1.60
N LYS A 133 -17.97 3.83 1.59
CA LYS A 133 -18.11 4.73 2.74
C LYS A 133 -18.92 4.13 3.91
N GLU A 134 -19.72 3.10 3.68
CA GLU A 134 -20.40 2.36 4.75
C GLU A 134 -19.40 1.45 5.49
N HIS A 135 -18.32 1.09 4.78
CA HIS A 135 -17.09 0.36 5.12
C HIS A 135 -16.16 0.94 6.21
N PHE A 136 -16.16 2.26 6.34
CA PHE A 136 -15.12 3.01 7.04
C PHE A 136 -15.72 4.27 7.67
N ASP A 137 -15.21 4.70 8.83
CA ASP A 137 -15.64 5.95 9.46
C ASP A 137 -15.22 7.18 8.66
N VAL A 138 -14.05 7.09 8.00
CA VAL A 138 -13.54 8.11 7.09
C VAL A 138 -13.07 7.44 5.80
N PHE A 139 -13.58 7.90 4.66
CA PHE A 139 -13.27 7.33 3.35
C PHE A 139 -13.09 8.43 2.31
N GLU A 140 -11.94 8.44 1.63
CA GLU A 140 -11.72 9.24 0.42
C GLU A 140 -10.91 8.44 -0.60
N ALA A 141 -11.55 8.10 -1.72
CA ALA A 141 -10.85 7.48 -2.84
C ALA A 141 -10.06 8.54 -3.62
N ILE A 142 -8.75 8.38 -3.68
CA ILE A 142 -7.86 9.24 -4.48
C ILE A 142 -7.37 8.40 -5.65
N GLY A 143 -7.89 8.70 -6.84
CA GLY A 143 -7.59 7.95 -8.05
C GLY A 143 -6.31 8.41 -8.74
N ARG A 144 -5.67 7.49 -9.46
CA ARG A 144 -4.44 7.72 -10.23
C ARG A 144 -4.54 8.80 -11.29
N ASN A 145 -5.68 8.97 -11.97
CA ASN A 145 -5.73 9.75 -13.22
C ASN A 145 -6.36 11.13 -13.02
N PRO A 146 -5.64 12.22 -13.31
CA PRO A 146 -4.18 12.32 -13.50
C PRO A 146 -3.40 12.14 -12.19
N PHE A 147 -2.13 11.73 -12.24
CA PHE A 147 -1.33 11.48 -11.02
C PHE A 147 -1.12 12.74 -10.20
N TYR A 148 -1.00 13.86 -10.90
CA TYR A 148 -0.88 15.19 -10.36
C TYR A 148 -2.25 15.88 -10.28
N LYS A 149 -2.67 16.25 -9.07
CA LYS A 149 -3.93 16.96 -8.83
C LYS A 149 -3.66 18.44 -8.65
N LYS A 150 -4.45 19.27 -9.36
CA LYS A 150 -4.45 20.71 -9.16
C LYS A 150 -5.33 21.04 -7.95
N LEU A 151 -4.76 21.67 -6.95
CA LEU A 151 -5.46 22.08 -5.74
C LEU A 151 -6.09 23.48 -5.91
N PRO A 152 -7.03 23.90 -5.03
CA PRO A 152 -7.69 25.20 -5.11
C PRO A 152 -6.72 26.40 -5.05
N ASP A 153 -5.60 26.26 -4.36
CA ASP A 153 -4.52 27.26 -4.29
C ASP A 153 -3.66 27.34 -5.57
N GLY A 154 -3.97 26.52 -6.58
CA GLY A 154 -3.28 26.46 -7.87
C GLY A 154 -2.05 25.54 -7.86
N THR A 155 -1.64 25.01 -6.71
CA THR A 155 -0.52 24.08 -6.62
C THR A 155 -0.85 22.75 -7.27
N LEU A 156 0.19 22.05 -7.76
CA LEU A 156 0.07 20.75 -8.36
C LEU A 156 0.75 19.72 -7.45
N ARG A 157 -0.02 18.78 -6.91
CA ARG A 157 0.43 17.80 -5.92
C ARG A 157 0.29 16.38 -6.44
N HIS A 158 1.26 15.53 -6.14
CA HIS A 158 1.20 14.13 -6.55
C HIS A 158 0.21 13.36 -5.65
N GLU A 159 -0.54 12.40 -6.20
CA GLU A 159 -1.52 11.60 -5.45
C GLU A 159 -0.93 10.90 -4.23
N THR A 160 0.32 10.42 -4.32
CA THR A 160 1.05 9.80 -3.21
C THR A 160 1.15 10.73 -2.00
N GLU A 161 1.44 12.01 -2.25
CA GLU A 161 1.54 13.01 -1.19
C GLU A 161 0.17 13.33 -0.61
N LEU A 162 -0.86 13.41 -1.46
CA LEU A 162 -2.23 13.70 -1.01
C LEU A 162 -2.80 12.58 -0.15
N ILE A 163 -2.52 11.31 -0.48
CA ILE A 163 -2.90 10.17 0.35
C ILE A 163 -2.28 10.28 1.75
N VAL A 164 -1.00 10.63 1.83
CA VAL A 164 -0.33 10.83 3.13
C VAL A 164 -0.83 12.07 3.85
N ASP A 165 -1.06 13.18 3.15
CA ASP A 165 -1.63 14.39 3.76
C ASP A 165 -2.99 14.08 4.43
N ARG A 166 -3.85 13.28 3.78
CA ARG A 166 -5.11 12.81 4.39
C ARG A 166 -4.90 11.88 5.57
N GLY A 167 -3.89 11.00 5.51
CA GLY A 167 -3.48 10.20 6.65
C GLY A 167 -3.08 11.08 7.84
N ILE A 168 -2.22 12.08 7.63
CA ILE A 168 -1.76 12.99 8.67
C ILE A 168 -2.95 13.77 9.26
N ASP A 169 -3.87 14.25 8.42
CA ASP A 169 -5.09 14.92 8.88
C ASP A 169 -5.99 13.99 9.71
N PHE A 170 -6.06 12.71 9.35
CA PHE A 170 -6.76 11.70 10.14
C PHE A 170 -6.13 11.50 11.51
N ILE A 171 -4.79 11.48 11.61
CA ILE A 171 -4.05 11.37 12.87
C ILE A 171 -4.25 12.61 13.75
N ARG A 172 -4.22 13.81 13.17
CA ARG A 172 -4.50 15.07 13.90
C ARG A 172 -5.88 15.10 14.55
N GLN A 173 -6.84 14.41 13.95
CA GLN A 173 -8.22 14.30 14.43
C GLN A 173 -8.47 13.03 15.25
N GLN A 174 -7.44 12.24 15.54
CA GLN A 174 -7.57 10.96 16.22
C GLN A 174 -7.90 11.16 17.72
N PRO A 175 -9.00 10.57 18.22
CA PRO A 175 -9.27 10.52 19.66
C PRO A 175 -8.17 9.76 20.41
N LYS A 176 -7.73 10.30 21.55
CA LYS A 176 -6.62 9.73 22.35
C LYS A 176 -6.96 8.41 23.05
N ASP A 177 -8.24 8.12 23.23
CA ASP A 177 -8.78 7.00 24.00
C ASP A 177 -9.27 5.84 23.10
N LYS A 178 -9.08 5.94 21.79
CA LYS A 178 -9.54 4.96 20.80
C LYS A 178 -8.39 4.54 19.88
N PRO A 179 -8.19 3.24 19.58
CA PRO A 179 -7.25 2.82 18.56
C PRO A 179 -7.78 3.16 17.15
N PHE A 180 -6.91 3.19 16.15
CA PHE A 180 -7.31 3.37 14.76
C PHE A 180 -6.75 2.30 13.82
N ALA A 181 -7.46 2.10 12.71
CA ALA A 181 -7.06 1.24 11.61
C ALA A 181 -7.14 2.04 10.31
N LEU A 182 -5.99 2.39 9.75
CA LEU A 182 -5.86 3.34 8.65
C LEU A 182 -5.26 2.67 7.41
N ASN A 183 -5.95 2.81 6.28
CA ASN A 183 -5.48 2.38 4.98
C ASN A 183 -4.91 3.55 4.17
N LEU A 184 -3.67 3.43 3.75
CA LEU A 184 -2.98 4.36 2.86
C LEU A 184 -2.59 3.60 1.58
N TRP A 185 -3.51 3.60 0.60
CA TRP A 185 -3.45 2.75 -0.58
C TRP A 185 -2.98 3.56 -1.79
N PHE A 186 -1.69 3.54 -2.06
CA PHE A 186 -1.06 4.32 -3.13
C PHE A 186 -1.47 3.85 -4.53
N ASN A 187 -1.50 4.80 -5.49
CA ASN A 187 -1.60 4.46 -6.91
C ASN A 187 -0.20 4.25 -7.54
N ALA A 188 0.82 4.95 -7.03
CA ALA A 188 2.21 4.66 -7.34
C ALA A 188 2.56 3.21 -6.87
N CYS A 189 3.35 2.45 -7.63
CA CYS A 189 4.16 2.80 -8.79
C CYS A 189 3.54 2.37 -10.14
N HIS A 190 2.21 2.22 -10.22
CA HIS A 190 1.54 1.77 -11.44
C HIS A 190 1.80 2.72 -12.62
N ALA A 191 2.18 2.18 -13.77
CA ALA A 191 2.44 3.00 -14.96
C ALA A 191 1.17 3.66 -15.54
N GLU A 192 1.31 4.81 -16.19
CA GLU A 192 0.29 5.38 -17.05
C GLU A 192 0.43 4.80 -18.46
N ASP A 193 -0.51 3.91 -18.82
CA ASP A 193 -0.50 3.22 -20.12
C ASP A 193 -0.92 4.15 -21.26
N SER A 194 -1.71 5.19 -20.98
CA SER A 194 -2.19 6.12 -22.00
C SER A 194 -1.13 7.17 -22.41
N ASP A 195 -0.16 7.44 -21.54
CA ASP A 195 0.94 8.37 -21.81
C ASP A 195 2.22 7.59 -22.14
N ARG A 196 2.52 7.52 -23.44
CA ARG A 196 3.60 6.70 -24.00
C ARG A 196 4.97 7.38 -24.00
N ARG A 197 5.10 8.53 -23.34
CA ARG A 197 6.38 9.25 -23.23
C ARG A 197 7.24 8.59 -22.14
N PRO A 198 8.48 8.18 -22.45
CA PRO A 198 9.38 7.63 -21.43
C PRO A 198 9.64 8.61 -20.29
N GLY A 199 9.91 8.09 -19.10
CA GLY A 199 10.12 8.87 -17.89
C GLY A 199 8.79 9.28 -17.26
N ILE A 200 8.60 10.60 -17.05
CA ILE A 200 7.46 11.13 -16.28
C ILE A 200 6.09 10.90 -16.94
N GLY A 201 6.05 10.61 -18.25
CA GLY A 201 4.82 10.25 -18.94
C GLY A 201 4.30 8.90 -18.45
N HIS A 202 5.13 7.86 -18.57
CA HIS A 202 4.80 6.51 -18.11
C HIS A 202 4.79 6.35 -16.59
N PHE A 203 5.73 6.98 -15.89
CA PHE A 203 5.90 6.83 -14.45
C PHE A 203 5.96 8.22 -13.81
N PRO A 204 4.81 8.89 -13.59
CA PRO A 204 4.79 10.18 -12.92
C PRO A 204 5.22 9.99 -11.46
N TRP A 205 6.38 10.52 -11.07
CA TRP A 205 6.88 10.46 -9.69
C TRP A 205 6.55 11.77 -8.94
N PRO A 206 6.55 11.79 -7.59
CA PRO A 206 6.44 13.03 -6.82
C PRO A 206 7.64 13.96 -7.01
N ARG A 207 7.45 15.27 -7.19
CA ARG A 207 8.57 16.22 -7.44
C ARG A 207 9.65 16.27 -6.35
N ALA A 208 9.33 15.83 -5.14
CA ALA A 208 10.31 15.74 -4.04
C ALA A 208 11.51 14.84 -4.35
N VAL A 209 11.41 13.97 -5.37
CA VAL A 209 12.46 13.06 -5.81
C VAL A 209 12.93 13.35 -7.24
N ASP A 210 12.70 14.57 -7.74
CA ASP A 210 13.29 15.05 -8.99
C ASP A 210 14.82 14.91 -8.95
N GLY A 211 15.43 14.60 -10.11
CA GLY A 211 16.88 14.45 -10.22
C GLY A 211 17.46 13.12 -9.69
N MET A 212 16.72 12.35 -8.87
CA MET A 212 17.27 11.10 -8.35
C MET A 212 17.60 10.13 -9.49
N TYR A 213 18.73 9.42 -9.37
CA TYR A 213 19.17 8.38 -10.31
C TYR A 213 19.53 8.84 -11.74
N GLU A 214 19.66 10.15 -12.03
CA GLU A 214 20.01 10.63 -13.37
C GLU A 214 21.36 10.10 -13.86
N GLU A 215 22.34 10.09 -12.95
CA GLU A 215 23.72 9.64 -13.22
C GLU A 215 23.90 8.12 -13.06
N ILE A 216 22.83 7.37 -12.78
CA ILE A 216 22.91 5.93 -12.56
C ILE A 216 22.46 5.19 -13.82
N GLU A 217 23.35 4.37 -14.36
CA GLU A 217 23.01 3.38 -15.38
C GLU A 217 22.31 2.19 -14.72
N MET A 218 21.12 1.86 -15.21
CA MET A 218 20.30 0.76 -14.71
C MET A 218 20.75 -0.54 -15.37
N ASP A 219 21.12 -1.53 -14.55
CA ASP A 219 21.43 -2.86 -15.06
C ASP A 219 20.23 -3.45 -15.80
N PRO A 220 20.43 -4.18 -16.91
CA PRO A 220 19.36 -4.88 -17.59
C PRO A 220 18.75 -5.96 -16.68
N PRO A 221 17.48 -6.35 -16.89
CA PRO A 221 16.88 -7.42 -16.11
C PRO A 221 17.60 -8.75 -16.40
N ARG A 222 17.64 -9.65 -15.40
CA ARG A 222 18.31 -10.97 -15.50
C ARG A 222 17.89 -11.79 -16.75
N LEU A 223 16.65 -11.62 -17.22
CA LEU A 223 16.08 -12.34 -18.35
C LEU A 223 15.90 -11.43 -19.59
N ASN A 224 16.83 -10.52 -19.85
CA ASN A 224 16.75 -9.55 -20.96
C ASN A 224 17.10 -10.14 -22.34
N ASP A 225 17.61 -11.38 -22.42
CA ASP A 225 17.97 -11.98 -23.71
C ASP A 225 16.71 -12.17 -24.59
N PRO A 226 16.65 -11.58 -25.80
CA PRO A 226 15.53 -11.75 -26.71
C PRO A 226 15.19 -13.21 -27.03
N ALA A 227 16.17 -14.12 -26.99
CA ALA A 227 15.95 -15.55 -27.20
C ALA A 227 14.94 -16.13 -26.19
N ILE A 228 14.95 -15.65 -24.94
CA ILE A 228 14.03 -16.10 -23.88
C ILE A 228 12.58 -15.76 -24.25
N PHE A 229 12.34 -14.56 -24.75
CA PHE A 229 10.99 -14.17 -25.22
C PHE A 229 10.61 -14.93 -26.50
N ASN A 230 11.55 -15.08 -27.43
CA ASN A 230 11.31 -15.74 -28.72
C ASN A 230 11.00 -17.23 -28.58
N ASP A 231 11.44 -17.88 -27.50
CA ASP A 231 11.13 -19.28 -27.19
C ASP A 231 9.73 -19.48 -26.56
N GLN A 232 9.05 -18.39 -26.15
CA GLN A 232 7.73 -18.49 -25.53
C GLN A 232 6.65 -19.01 -26.52
N PRO A 233 5.60 -19.66 -26.01
CA PRO A 233 4.40 -19.95 -26.80
C PRO A 233 3.78 -18.70 -27.44
N GLU A 234 3.21 -18.86 -28.64
CA GLU A 234 2.68 -17.74 -29.43
C GLU A 234 1.60 -16.93 -28.71
N PHE A 235 0.77 -17.59 -27.91
CA PHE A 235 -0.28 -16.91 -27.15
C PHE A 235 0.26 -15.97 -26.06
N LEU A 236 1.51 -16.13 -25.60
CA LEU A 236 2.15 -15.18 -24.67
C LEU A 236 2.77 -13.98 -25.40
N LYS A 237 3.21 -14.19 -26.65
CA LYS A 237 3.91 -13.18 -27.46
C LYS A 237 2.99 -12.06 -27.96
N THR A 238 1.69 -12.33 -28.04
CA THR A 238 0.68 -11.42 -28.61
C THR A 238 -0.18 -10.72 -27.55
N THR A 239 0.17 -10.86 -26.26
CA THR A 239 -0.57 -10.24 -25.15
C THR A 239 -0.28 -8.74 -25.00
N ILE A 240 -1.09 -8.05 -24.20
CA ILE A 240 -0.85 -6.66 -23.78
C ILE A 240 0.53 -6.44 -23.15
N ASN A 241 1.15 -7.49 -22.60
CA ASN A 241 2.51 -7.39 -22.05
C ASN A 241 3.53 -7.03 -23.13
N ARG A 242 3.33 -7.48 -24.37
CA ARG A 242 4.19 -7.13 -25.50
C ARG A 242 4.02 -5.67 -25.91
N GLU A 243 2.79 -5.16 -25.91
CA GLU A 243 2.52 -3.73 -26.14
C GLU A 243 3.17 -2.87 -25.05
N ARG A 244 2.99 -3.25 -23.78
CA ARG A 244 3.62 -2.55 -22.64
C ARG A 244 5.14 -2.58 -22.74
N PHE A 245 5.73 -3.72 -23.12
CA PHE A 245 7.18 -3.80 -23.38
C PHE A 245 7.61 -2.84 -24.49
N PHE A 246 6.86 -2.78 -25.59
CA PHE A 246 7.17 -1.88 -26.71
C PHE A 246 7.22 -0.40 -26.29
N TRP A 247 6.26 0.05 -25.49
CA TRP A 247 6.22 1.46 -25.09
C TRP A 247 7.19 1.77 -23.95
N ARG A 248 7.42 0.82 -23.04
CA ARG A 248 8.21 1.07 -21.83
C ARG A 248 9.69 0.68 -21.94
N TRP A 249 10.03 -0.39 -22.66
CA TRP A 249 11.30 -1.09 -22.42
C TRP A 249 12.07 -1.51 -23.69
N ASN A 250 11.50 -1.37 -24.89
CA ASN A 250 12.08 -2.00 -26.09
C ASN A 250 13.37 -1.38 -26.67
N THR A 251 13.86 -0.30 -26.07
CA THR A 251 15.17 0.28 -26.39
C THR A 251 15.88 0.64 -25.10
N ASP A 252 17.22 0.63 -25.11
CA ASP A 252 18.02 0.97 -23.93
C ASP A 252 17.67 2.36 -23.39
N ALA A 253 17.50 3.35 -24.28
CA ALA A 253 17.10 4.70 -23.88
C ALA A 253 15.74 4.73 -23.14
N LYS A 254 14.74 3.99 -23.63
CA LYS A 254 13.44 3.87 -22.94
C LYS A 254 13.60 3.14 -21.61
N TYR A 255 14.37 2.06 -21.59
CA TYR A 255 14.63 1.30 -20.38
C TYR A 255 15.26 2.15 -19.29
N GLN A 256 16.36 2.84 -19.61
CA GLN A 256 17.05 3.75 -18.68
C GLN A 256 16.12 4.84 -18.17
N ALA A 257 15.39 5.52 -19.06
CA ALA A 257 14.48 6.61 -18.68
C ALA A 257 13.34 6.12 -17.76
N ASN A 258 12.71 4.99 -18.11
CA ASN A 258 11.57 4.46 -17.37
C ASN A 258 11.96 3.78 -16.06
N MET A 259 13.11 3.11 -15.99
CA MET A 259 13.59 2.50 -14.74
C MET A 259 13.94 3.57 -13.70
N ARG A 260 14.64 4.64 -14.11
CA ARG A 260 14.90 5.80 -13.24
C ARG A 260 13.59 6.42 -12.73
N ALA A 261 12.61 6.60 -13.62
CA ALA A 261 11.31 7.14 -13.26
C ALA A 261 10.51 6.23 -12.29
N TYR A 262 10.52 4.92 -12.53
CA TYR A 262 9.90 3.95 -11.64
C TYR A 262 10.56 3.94 -10.25
N TYR A 263 11.90 4.00 -10.19
CA TYR A 263 12.63 4.10 -8.91
C TYR A 263 12.35 5.40 -8.17
N ARG A 264 12.12 6.52 -8.89
CA ARG A 264 11.63 7.77 -8.29
C ARG A 264 10.24 7.57 -7.70
N MET A 265 9.29 6.94 -8.40
CA MET A 265 7.98 6.66 -7.80
C MET A 265 8.12 5.87 -6.50
N VAL A 266 8.98 4.85 -6.47
CA VAL A 266 9.23 4.05 -5.26
C VAL A 266 9.81 4.91 -4.12
N SER A 267 10.83 5.71 -4.42
CA SER A 267 11.47 6.58 -3.42
C SER A 267 10.53 7.68 -2.93
N GLY A 268 9.62 8.13 -3.79
CA GLY A 268 8.57 9.08 -3.46
C GLY A 268 7.53 8.49 -2.50
N ILE A 269 7.18 7.21 -2.66
CA ILE A 269 6.35 6.49 -1.66
C ILE A 269 7.12 6.37 -0.35
N ASP A 270 8.39 5.96 -0.38
CA ASP A 270 9.20 5.82 0.83
C ASP A 270 9.29 7.13 1.63
N GLY A 271 9.57 8.25 0.96
CA GLY A 271 9.60 9.57 1.59
C GLY A 271 8.24 9.99 2.14
N ALA A 272 7.15 9.64 1.46
CA ALA A 272 5.79 9.90 1.94
C ALA A 272 5.45 9.05 3.19
N ILE A 273 5.88 7.79 3.23
CA ILE A 273 5.79 6.93 4.42
C ILE A 273 6.60 7.54 5.57
N GLY A 274 7.83 8.01 5.30
CA GLY A 274 8.65 8.71 6.29
C GLY A 274 7.93 9.88 6.94
N ARG A 275 7.34 10.76 6.12
CA ARG A 275 6.51 11.88 6.61
C ARG A 275 5.32 11.43 7.45
N PHE A 276 4.67 10.33 7.10
CA PHE A 276 3.55 9.81 7.88
C PHE A 276 4.02 9.24 9.22
N MET A 277 5.14 8.52 9.25
CA MET A 277 5.71 7.99 10.49
C MET A 277 6.13 9.12 11.45
N GLU A 278 6.74 10.18 10.94
CA GLU A 278 7.06 11.38 11.74
C GLU A 278 5.79 11.98 12.37
N ALA A 279 4.68 12.04 11.64
CA ALA A 279 3.41 12.50 12.19
C ALA A 279 2.82 11.56 13.27
N LEU A 280 3.09 10.25 13.20
CA LEU A 280 2.71 9.31 14.28
C LEU A 280 3.54 9.57 15.54
N ASP A 281 4.85 9.80 15.38
CA ASP A 281 5.77 10.10 16.48
C ASP A 281 5.39 11.42 17.17
N GLU A 282 5.16 12.48 16.39
CA GLU A 282 4.71 13.79 16.90
C GLU A 282 3.38 13.72 17.65
N ALA A 283 2.46 12.86 17.20
CA ALA A 283 1.18 12.64 17.85
C ALA A 283 1.26 11.70 19.06
N GLY A 284 2.41 11.03 19.29
CA GLY A 284 2.61 10.09 20.39
C GLY A 284 1.80 8.80 20.24
N VAL A 285 1.58 8.34 19.00
CA VAL A 285 0.75 7.17 18.67
C VAL A 285 1.48 6.13 17.82
N ALA A 286 2.80 6.25 17.73
CA ALA A 286 3.68 5.34 16.97
C ALA A 286 3.99 4.01 17.69
N GLU A 287 3.91 4.00 19.03
CA GLU A 287 4.12 2.82 19.89
C GLU A 287 2.81 2.10 20.24
#